data_AF-A0AAV6DHE2-F1
#
_entry.id   AF-A0AAV6DHE2-F1
#
_cell.length_a   1.000
_cell.length_b   1.000
_cell.length_c   1.000
_cell.angle_alpha   90.00
_cell.angle_beta   90.00
_cell.angle_gamma   90.00
#
_symmetry.space_group_name_H-M   'P 1'
#
loop_
_entity.id
_entity.type
_entity.pdbx_description
1 polymer ?
#
loop_
_entity_poly.entity_id
_entity_poly.type
_entity_poly.pdbx_seq_one_letter_code
_entity_poly.pdbx_strand_id
1 'polypeptide(L)'
;MSGGHVDERLIDHLRGDLDAGERARVDAHLAGCAACRASRASYARLVDALARTEPPAPPIHWGAYRADLRERLERRAGGRVRGWVGLPAPALVAAALVAALVVAGVPGLHGPGAPDPLALDNTILASRLDLIARLDVVQDLDLLEDYNVISELDELPGPSKS
;
A
#
# COMPACT_ATOMS: atom_id res chain seq x y z
N MET A 1 25.94 35.91 11.93
CA MET A 1 25.52 34.51 12.09
C MET A 1 24.14 34.37 11.46
N SER A 2 24.09 34.21 10.13
CA SER A 2 22.84 34.10 9.38
C SER A 2 22.63 32.62 9.02
N GLY A 3 22.32 31.81 10.02
CA GLY A 3 21.81 30.46 9.80
C GLY A 3 20.35 30.57 9.40
N GLY A 4 19.96 29.93 8.29
CA GLY A 4 18.65 30.09 7.65
C GLY A 4 17.47 29.97 8.62
N HIS A 5 16.42 30.77 8.37
CA HIS A 5 15.16 30.70 9.09
C HIS A 5 14.53 29.30 8.97
N VAL A 6 14.01 28.75 10.06
CA VAL A 6 13.37 27.42 10.11
C VAL A 6 11.88 27.46 9.74
N ASP A 7 11.47 28.37 8.87
CA ASP A 7 10.05 28.72 8.65
C ASP A 7 9.20 27.52 8.22
N GLU A 8 9.74 26.66 7.35
CA GLU A 8 9.09 25.45 6.86
C GLU A 8 8.75 24.44 7.96
N ARG A 9 9.50 24.43 9.08
CA ARG A 9 9.32 23.47 10.18
C ARG A 9 8.50 24.01 11.35
N LEU A 10 8.05 25.27 11.28
CA LEU A 10 7.28 25.88 12.37
C LEU A 10 5.87 25.28 12.50
N ILE A 11 5.26 24.87 11.39
CA ILE A 11 3.93 24.23 11.41
C ILE A 11 4.01 22.83 12.02
N ASP A 12 4.99 22.03 11.61
CA ASP A 12 5.21 20.69 12.16
C ASP A 12 5.58 20.76 13.65
N HIS A 13 6.37 21.77 14.05
CA HIS A 13 6.65 22.05 15.46
C HIS A 13 5.39 22.37 16.26
N LEU A 14 4.46 23.16 15.69
CA LEU A 14 3.19 23.51 16.34
C LEU A 14 2.25 22.31 16.46
N ARG A 15 2.23 21.42 15.46
CA ARG A 15 1.42 20.19 15.47
C ARG A 15 2.02 19.07 16.31
N GLY A 16 3.32 19.15 16.59
CA GLY A 16 4.04 18.12 17.33
C GLY A 16 4.61 17.00 16.46
N ASP A 17 4.57 17.16 15.14
CA ASP A 17 4.90 16.14 14.13
C ASP A 17 6.42 15.94 13.93
N LEU A 18 7.25 16.79 14.54
CA LEU A 18 8.72 16.66 14.48
C LEU A 18 9.24 15.53 15.38
N ASP A 19 10.33 14.89 14.97
CA ASP A 19 11.04 13.97 15.87
C ASP A 19 11.73 14.71 17.03
N ALA A 20 12.23 13.98 18.02
CA ALA A 20 12.87 14.58 19.20
C ALA A 20 14.10 15.44 18.87
N GLY A 21 14.92 15.02 17.90
CA GLY A 21 16.11 15.75 17.50
C GLY A 21 15.80 17.00 16.69
N GLU A 22 14.82 16.91 15.79
CA GLU A 22 14.33 18.03 15.00
C GLU A 22 13.65 19.08 15.87
N ARG A 23 12.80 18.64 16.82
CA ARG A 23 12.16 19.53 17.79
C ARG A 23 13.21 20.31 18.60
N ALA A 24 14.23 19.63 19.12
CA ALA A 24 15.31 20.27 19.87
C ALA A 24 16.09 21.32 19.04
N ARG A 25 16.33 21.04 17.75
CA ARG A 25 16.97 22.00 16.83
C ARG A 25 16.11 23.24 16.61
N VAL A 26 14.81 23.05 16.39
CA VAL A 26 13.85 24.16 16.22
C VAL A 26 13.74 24.97 17.52
N ASP A 27 13.66 24.32 18.68
CA ASP A 27 13.61 25.00 19.99
C ASP A 27 14.87 25.84 20.25
N ALA A 28 16.05 25.29 19.96
CA ALA A 28 17.31 26.03 20.07
C ALA A 28 17.33 27.26 19.15
N HIS A 29 16.83 27.14 17.92
CA HIS A 29 16.71 28.29 17.00
C HIS A 29 15.70 29.32 17.52
N LEU A 30 14.55 28.87 18.02
CA LEU A 30 13.51 29.73 18.59
C LEU A 30 14.00 30.47 19.84
N ALA A 31 14.94 29.91 20.61
CA ALA A 31 15.57 30.62 21.72
C ALA A 31 16.42 31.82 21.22
N GLY A 32 17.10 31.67 20.08
CA GLY A 32 17.98 32.70 19.51
C GLY A 32 17.32 33.70 18.56
N CYS A 33 16.20 33.36 17.91
CA CYS A 33 15.65 34.12 16.79
C CYS A 33 14.28 34.74 17.09
N ALA A 34 14.23 36.06 17.28
CA ALA A 34 12.97 36.80 17.53
C ALA A 34 12.00 36.75 16.33
N ALA A 35 12.52 36.79 15.09
CA ALA A 35 11.70 36.72 13.88
C ALA A 35 10.94 35.39 13.78
N CYS A 36 11.63 34.26 13.99
CA CYS A 36 10.98 32.94 13.96
C CYS A 36 9.99 32.75 15.12
N ARG A 37 10.24 33.33 16.30
CA ARG A 37 9.24 33.36 17.39
C ARG A 37 7.96 34.11 16.97
N ALA A 38 8.12 35.25 16.30
CA ALA A 38 6.98 36.02 15.80
C ALA A 38 6.19 35.25 14.72
N SER A 39 6.88 34.62 13.75
CA SER A 39 6.24 33.78 12.73
C SER A 39 5.48 32.61 13.37
N ARG A 40 6.10 31.88 14.30
CA ARG A 40 5.45 30.79 15.03
C ARG A 40 4.20 31.24 15.77
N ALA A 41 4.25 32.39 16.43
CA ALA A 41 3.08 32.96 17.11
C ALA A 41 1.96 33.34 16.13
N SER A 42 2.31 33.84 14.94
CA SER A 42 1.34 34.13 13.88
C SER A 42 0.66 32.84 13.39
N TYR A 43 1.43 31.80 13.10
CA TYR A 43 0.90 30.50 12.68
C TYR A 43 0.03 29.84 13.75
N ALA A 44 0.42 29.91 15.02
CA ALA A 44 -0.38 29.39 16.12
C ALA A 44 -1.78 30.02 16.16
N ARG A 45 -1.88 31.35 15.97
CA ARG A 45 -3.18 32.05 15.91
C ARG A 45 -4.03 31.60 14.73
N LEU A 46 -3.41 31.37 13.57
CA LEU A 46 -4.11 30.88 12.38
C LEU A 46 -4.65 29.46 12.61
N VAL A 47 -3.82 28.55 13.12
CA VAL A 47 -4.23 27.18 13.45
C VAL A 47 -5.39 27.17 14.45
N ASP A 48 -5.30 27.97 15.51
CA ASP A 48 -6.36 28.12 16.51
C ASP A 48 -7.66 28.68 15.90
N ALA A 49 -7.54 29.62 14.95
CA ALA A 49 -8.71 30.18 14.26
C ALA A 49 -9.39 29.12 13.37
N LEU A 50 -8.61 28.33 12.63
CA LEU A 50 -9.14 27.24 11.80
C LEU A 50 -9.82 26.17 12.67
N ALA A 51 -9.19 25.78 13.80
CA ALA A 51 -9.74 24.78 14.71
C ALA A 51 -11.11 25.18 15.29
N ARG A 52 -11.38 26.48 15.44
CA ARG A 52 -12.70 26.98 15.90
C ARG A 52 -13.76 27.00 14.80
N THR A 53 -13.37 27.05 13.54
CA THR A 53 -14.29 27.08 12.40
C THR A 53 -14.63 25.69 11.87
N GLU A 54 -13.79 24.69 12.19
CA GLU A 54 -14.00 23.32 11.74
C GLU A 54 -15.22 22.70 12.45
N PRO A 55 -16.22 22.19 11.73
CA PRO A 55 -17.25 21.36 12.34
C PRO A 55 -16.60 20.11 12.97
N PRO A 56 -17.18 19.55 14.05
CA PRO A 56 -16.63 18.35 14.66
C PRO A 56 -16.53 17.24 13.61
N ALA A 57 -15.38 16.55 13.59
CA ALA A 57 -15.18 15.44 12.68
C ALA A 57 -16.32 14.42 12.84
N PRO A 58 -16.93 13.95 11.74
CA PRO A 58 -17.98 12.96 11.84
C PRO A 58 -17.43 11.69 12.50
N PRO A 59 -18.26 10.94 13.25
CA PRO A 59 -17.83 9.70 13.88
C PRO A 59 -17.31 8.73 12.82
N ILE A 60 -16.05 8.29 12.96
CA ILE A 60 -15.44 7.36 12.02
C ILE A 60 -15.93 5.94 12.32
N HIS A 61 -16.77 5.39 11.44
CA HIS A 61 -17.28 4.03 11.56
C HIS A 61 -16.42 3.03 10.77
N TRP A 62 -15.23 2.72 11.28
CA TRP A 62 -14.30 1.77 10.65
C TRP A 62 -14.90 0.39 10.35
N GLY A 63 -15.81 -0.09 11.22
CA GLY A 63 -16.51 -1.35 11.01
C GLY A 63 -17.42 -1.35 9.79
N ALA A 64 -18.21 -0.29 9.61
CA ALA A 64 -19.09 -0.13 8.45
C ALA A 64 -18.28 0.02 7.15
N TYR A 65 -17.18 0.78 7.20
CA TYR A 65 -16.27 0.91 6.07
C TYR A 65 -15.64 -0.43 5.67
N ARG A 66 -15.16 -1.22 6.64
CA ARG A 66 -14.59 -2.56 6.37
C ARG A 66 -15.63 -3.52 5.82
N ALA A 67 -16.88 -3.43 6.28
CA ALA A 67 -17.97 -4.25 5.76
C ALA A 67 -18.29 -3.92 4.29
N ASP A 68 -18.45 -2.63 3.95
CA ASP A 68 -18.68 -2.18 2.56
C ASP A 68 -17.50 -2.56 1.65
N LEU A 69 -16.27 -2.41 2.14
CA LEU A 69 -15.08 -2.79 1.39
C LEU A 69 -15.05 -4.31 1.11
N ARG A 70 -15.35 -5.14 2.10
CA ARG A 70 -15.40 -6.60 1.94
C ARG A 70 -16.46 -6.99 0.92
N GLU A 71 -17.66 -6.42 1.01
CA GLU A 71 -18.74 -6.69 0.06
C GLU A 71 -18.35 -6.32 -1.38
N ARG A 72 -17.68 -5.18 -1.57
CA ARG A 72 -17.17 -4.77 -2.90
C ARG A 72 -16.14 -5.74 -3.45
N LEU A 73 -15.24 -6.26 -2.61
CA LEU A 73 -14.23 -7.23 -3.01
C LEU A 73 -14.88 -8.59 -3.37
N GLU A 74 -15.84 -9.05 -2.58
CA GLU A 74 -16.57 -10.29 -2.82
C GLU A 74 -17.37 -10.23 -4.13
N ARG A 75 -18.07 -9.13 -4.41
CA ARG A 75 -18.76 -8.94 -5.71
C ARG A 75 -17.80 -9.02 -6.89
N ARG A 76 -16.58 -8.47 -6.75
CA ARG A 76 -15.55 -8.52 -7.80
C ARG A 76 -14.93 -9.91 -7.97
N ALA A 77 -14.82 -10.67 -6.88
CA ALA A 77 -14.31 -12.05 -6.89
C ALA A 77 -15.34 -13.05 -7.43
N GLY A 78 -16.61 -12.91 -7.01
CA GLY A 78 -17.73 -13.75 -7.42
C GLY A 78 -17.99 -13.78 -8.93
N GLY A 79 -17.70 -12.67 -9.63
CA GLY A 79 -17.79 -12.60 -11.09
C GLY A 79 -16.75 -13.43 -11.83
N ARG A 80 -15.57 -13.68 -11.24
CA ARG A 80 -14.50 -14.48 -11.88
C ARG A 80 -14.74 -15.98 -11.74
N VAL A 81 -15.19 -16.44 -10.57
CA VAL A 81 -15.42 -17.87 -10.31
C VAL A 81 -16.57 -18.44 -11.13
N ARG A 82 -17.62 -17.65 -11.41
CA ARG A 82 -18.77 -18.09 -12.20
C ARG A 82 -18.46 -18.34 -13.68
N GLY A 83 -17.35 -17.80 -14.21
CA GLY A 83 -16.86 -18.09 -15.55
C GLY A 83 -16.15 -19.44 -15.69
N TRP A 84 -15.63 -20.01 -14.59
CA TRP A 84 -14.89 -21.29 -14.60
C TRP A 84 -15.78 -22.51 -14.31
N VAL A 85 -16.86 -22.34 -13.54
CA VAL A 85 -17.77 -23.45 -13.13
C VAL A 85 -18.79 -23.80 -14.23
N GLY A 86 -18.75 -23.11 -15.38
CA GLY A 86 -19.70 -23.27 -16.48
C GLY A 86 -19.17 -23.95 -17.74
N LEU A 87 -18.00 -24.58 -17.72
CA LEU A 87 -17.52 -25.27 -18.93
C LEU A 87 -18.45 -26.46 -19.25
N PRO A 88 -19.08 -26.50 -20.45
CA PRO A 88 -19.94 -27.62 -20.82
C PRO A 88 -19.11 -28.91 -20.85
N ALA A 89 -19.67 -30.03 -20.38
CA ALA A 89 -19.02 -31.34 -20.35
C ALA A 89 -18.17 -31.70 -21.60
N PRO A 90 -18.58 -31.40 -22.86
CA PRO A 90 -17.73 -31.65 -24.03
C PRO A 90 -16.42 -30.84 -24.06
N ALA A 91 -16.38 -29.65 -23.47
CA ALA A 91 -15.18 -28.81 -23.42
C ALA A 91 -14.12 -29.39 -22.47
N LEU A 92 -14.53 -30.03 -21.38
CA LEU A 92 -13.63 -30.74 -20.46
C LEU A 92 -13.00 -31.96 -21.13
N VAL A 93 -13.79 -32.70 -21.92
CA VAL A 93 -13.30 -33.87 -22.67
C VAL A 93 -12.31 -33.46 -23.76
N ALA A 94 -12.60 -32.37 -24.49
CA ALA A 94 -11.68 -31.83 -25.49
C ALA A 94 -10.36 -31.33 -24.87
N ALA A 95 -10.43 -30.62 -23.74
CA ALA A 95 -9.24 -30.16 -23.02
C ALA A 95 -8.40 -31.32 -22.48
N ALA A 96 -9.04 -32.37 -21.95
CA ALA A 96 -8.37 -33.58 -21.50
C ALA A 96 -7.69 -34.34 -22.67
N LEU A 97 -8.34 -34.41 -23.84
CA LEU A 97 -7.78 -35.00 -25.06
C LEU A 97 -6.56 -34.21 -25.55
N VAL A 98 -6.62 -32.88 -25.59
CA VAL A 98 -5.49 -32.04 -25.97
C VAL A 98 -4.33 -32.20 -24.99
N ALA A 99 -4.59 -32.19 -23.68
CA ALA A 99 -3.57 -32.44 -22.66
C ALA A 99 -2.94 -33.84 -22.82
N ALA A 100 -3.75 -34.86 -23.08
CA ALA A 100 -3.27 -36.22 -23.34
C ALA A 100 -2.41 -36.32 -24.60
N LEU A 101 -2.77 -35.62 -25.69
CA LEU A 101 -1.98 -35.58 -26.93
C LEU A 101 -0.65 -34.83 -26.76
N VAL A 102 -0.63 -33.75 -25.95
CA VAL A 102 0.58 -33.00 -25.60
C VAL A 102 1.51 -33.86 -24.73
N VAL A 103 0.99 -34.53 -23.71
CA VAL A 103 1.77 -35.45 -22.84
C VAL A 103 2.26 -36.68 -23.61
N ALA A 104 1.46 -37.21 -24.53
CA ALA A 104 1.83 -38.35 -25.36
C ALA A 104 2.85 -38.01 -26.46
N GLY A 105 3.24 -36.73 -26.61
CA GLY A 105 4.31 -36.31 -27.51
C GLY A 105 4.03 -36.66 -28.97
N VAL A 106 2.75 -36.63 -29.40
CA VAL A 106 2.36 -37.02 -30.76
C VAL A 106 3.04 -36.08 -31.77
N PRO A 107 4.01 -36.56 -32.56
CA PRO A 107 4.77 -35.73 -33.48
C PRO A 107 3.93 -35.51 -34.72
N GLY A 108 3.18 -34.40 -34.73
CA GLY A 108 2.30 -34.05 -35.84
C GLY A 108 1.35 -32.87 -35.60
N LEU A 109 1.09 -32.49 -34.34
CA LEU A 109 0.31 -31.27 -34.03
C LEU A 109 1.17 -30.00 -33.91
N HIS A 110 2.50 -30.13 -33.82
CA HIS A 110 3.40 -28.99 -33.84
C HIS A 110 3.68 -28.60 -35.29
N GLY A 111 2.77 -27.85 -35.90
CA GLY A 111 3.06 -27.15 -37.16
C GLY A 111 4.26 -26.22 -36.97
N PRO A 112 5.16 -26.07 -37.95
CA PRO A 112 6.38 -25.26 -37.85
C PRO A 112 6.05 -23.75 -37.87
N GLY A 113 5.40 -23.29 -36.80
CA GLY A 113 4.87 -21.94 -36.67
C GLY A 113 3.91 -21.71 -35.51
N ALA A 114 3.64 -22.70 -34.66
CA ALA A 114 2.98 -22.43 -33.38
C ALA A 114 3.99 -21.70 -32.47
N PRO A 115 3.76 -20.42 -32.12
CA PRO A 115 4.60 -19.76 -31.14
C PRO A 115 4.48 -20.55 -29.85
N ASP A 116 5.60 -21.06 -29.34
CA ASP A 116 5.65 -21.74 -28.06
C ASP A 116 5.11 -20.74 -27.00
N PRO A 117 3.93 -21.01 -26.40
CA PRO A 117 3.35 -20.09 -25.43
C PRO A 117 4.27 -19.89 -24.23
N LEU A 118 5.10 -20.88 -23.91
CA LEU A 118 6.12 -20.77 -22.86
C LEU A 118 7.28 -19.86 -23.29
N ALA A 119 7.63 -19.82 -24.58
CA ALA A 119 8.66 -18.90 -25.09
C ALA A 119 8.17 -17.44 -25.13
N LEU A 120 6.89 -17.22 -25.47
CA LEU A 120 6.29 -15.89 -25.42
C LEU A 120 6.17 -15.38 -23.98
N ASP A 121 5.70 -16.23 -23.07
CA ASP A 121 5.65 -15.93 -21.63
C ASP A 121 7.04 -15.66 -21.07
N ASN A 122 8.06 -16.47 -21.41
CA ASN A 122 9.43 -16.24 -20.97
C ASN A 122 9.99 -14.90 -21.47
N THR A 123 9.64 -14.48 -22.69
CA THR A 123 10.11 -13.20 -23.25
C THR A 123 9.45 -11.99 -22.55
N ILE A 124 8.15 -12.08 -22.26
CA ILE A 124 7.41 -11.05 -21.51
C ILE A 124 7.85 -11.01 -20.04
N LEU A 125 8.13 -12.18 -19.45
CA LEU A 125 8.60 -12.31 -18.08
C LEU A 125 10.03 -11.78 -17.95
N ALA A 126 10.92 -12.08 -18.90
CA ALA A 126 12.29 -11.56 -18.92
C ALA A 126 12.32 -10.03 -19.03
N SER A 127 11.45 -9.44 -19.86
CA SER A 127 11.34 -7.98 -19.99
C SER A 127 10.73 -7.31 -18.75
N ARG A 128 9.87 -8.00 -17.99
CA ARG A 128 9.42 -7.54 -16.67
C ARG A 128 10.48 -7.69 -15.58
N LEU A 129 11.30 -8.74 -15.62
CA LEU A 129 12.38 -8.94 -14.66
C LEU A 129 13.49 -7.89 -14.82
N ASP A 130 13.80 -7.44 -16.03
CA ASP A 130 14.72 -6.30 -16.26
C ASP A 130 14.19 -4.98 -15.65
N LEU A 131 12.86 -4.80 -15.65
CA LEU A 131 12.21 -3.65 -15.03
C LEU A 131 12.19 -3.77 -13.49
N ILE A 132 11.95 -4.97 -12.95
CA ILE A 132 11.99 -5.24 -11.51
C ILE A 132 13.43 -5.14 -10.98
N ALA A 133 14.45 -5.54 -11.76
CA ALA A 133 15.84 -5.34 -11.40
C ALA A 133 16.26 -3.85 -11.41
N ARG A 134 15.56 -2.99 -12.16
CA ARG A 134 15.75 -1.52 -12.12
C ARG A 134 14.97 -0.82 -11.02
N LEU A 135 13.89 -1.40 -10.52
CA LEU A 135 13.24 -0.95 -9.30
C LEU A 135 13.92 -1.65 -8.14
N ASP A 136 14.84 -0.96 -7.47
CA ASP A 136 15.61 -1.40 -6.30
C ASP A 136 14.73 -1.61 -5.05
N VAL A 137 13.55 -2.21 -5.21
CA VAL A 137 12.49 -2.44 -4.21
C VAL A 137 12.64 -3.82 -3.57
N VAL A 138 13.49 -4.69 -4.12
CA VAL A 138 13.65 -6.09 -3.65
C VAL A 138 14.75 -6.25 -2.60
N GLN A 139 15.61 -5.25 -2.36
CA GLN A 139 16.68 -5.37 -1.36
C GLN A 139 16.22 -5.27 0.10
N ASP A 140 14.93 -5.07 0.38
CA ASP A 140 14.42 -4.90 1.74
C ASP A 140 13.24 -5.84 2.08
N LEU A 141 13.19 -7.02 1.44
CA LEU A 141 12.25 -8.08 1.83
C LEU A 141 12.60 -8.74 3.17
N ASP A 142 13.81 -8.53 3.69
CA ASP A 142 14.20 -8.92 5.05
C ASP A 142 13.48 -8.08 6.14
N LEU A 143 12.85 -6.94 5.78
CA LEU A 143 12.03 -6.14 6.72
C LEU A 143 10.57 -6.63 6.84
N LEU A 144 10.11 -7.50 5.94
CA LEU A 144 8.73 -8.02 5.96
C LEU A 144 8.61 -9.32 6.78
N GLU A 145 9.70 -9.80 7.38
CA GLU A 145 9.66 -10.95 8.30
C GLU A 145 9.04 -10.57 9.67
N ASP A 146 8.96 -9.27 9.99
CA ASP A 146 8.33 -8.74 11.21
C ASP A 146 6.79 -8.61 11.14
N TYR A 147 6.12 -9.30 10.21
CA TYR A 147 4.65 -9.32 10.12
C TYR A 147 3.95 -10.07 11.26
N ASN A 148 4.68 -10.56 12.27
CA ASN A 148 4.09 -11.21 13.43
C ASN A 148 3.47 -10.22 14.45
N VAL A 149 3.68 -8.91 14.28
CA VAL A 149 3.14 -7.87 15.19
C VAL A 149 1.63 -7.66 15.03
N ILE A 150 1.03 -8.06 13.89
CA ILE A 150 -0.42 -7.93 13.67
C ILE A 150 -1.21 -9.01 14.44
N SER A 151 -0.57 -10.14 14.74
CA SER A 151 -1.17 -11.27 15.48
C SER A 151 -1.41 -10.94 16.95
N GLU A 152 -0.54 -10.13 17.57
CA GLU A 152 -0.61 -9.79 19.01
C GLU A 152 -1.65 -8.71 19.34
N LEU A 153 -2.18 -7.99 18.34
CA LEU A 153 -3.25 -7.01 18.57
C LEU A 153 -4.59 -7.65 18.97
N ASP A 154 -4.77 -8.95 18.72
CA ASP A 154 -5.97 -9.70 19.11
C ASP A 154 -5.89 -10.21 20.56
N GLU A 155 -4.71 -10.16 21.19
CA GLU A 155 -4.49 -10.61 22.58
C GLU A 155 -4.50 -9.47 23.62
N LEU A 156 -4.61 -8.21 23.19
CA LEU A 156 -4.73 -7.08 24.11
C LEU A 156 -6.11 -7.08 24.78
N PRO A 157 -6.19 -7.23 26.13
CA PRO A 157 -7.46 -7.09 26.83
C PRO A 157 -8.00 -5.66 26.62
N GLY A 158 -9.25 -5.57 26.17
CA GLY A 158 -9.93 -4.29 25.94
C GLY A 158 -9.92 -3.41 27.19
N PRO A 159 -10.02 -2.07 27.03
CA PRO A 159 -9.92 -1.13 28.15
C PRO A 159 -10.97 -1.45 29.21
N SER A 160 -10.50 -1.73 30.43
CA SER A 160 -11.36 -1.89 31.61
C SER A 160 -12.19 -0.64 31.80
N LYS A 161 -13.52 -0.77 31.68
CA LYS A 161 -14.46 0.27 32.12
C LYS A 161 -14.39 0.34 33.65
N SER A 162 -14.02 1.50 34.17
CA SER A 162 -14.37 1.92 35.54
C SER A 162 -15.88 2.02 35.72
#